data_AF-A0A9X2SB00-F1
#
_entry.id   AF-A0A9X2SB00-F1
#
_cell.length_a   1.000
_cell.length_b   1.000
_cell.length_c   1.000
_cell.angle_alpha   90.00
_cell.angle_beta   90.00
_cell.angle_gamma   90.00
#
_symmetry.space_group_name_H-M   'P 1'
#
loop_
_entity.id
_entity.type
_entity.pdbx_description
1 polymer ?
#
loop_
_entity_poly.entity_id
_entity_poly.type
_entity_poly.pdbx_seq_one_letter_code
_entity_poly.pdbx_strand_id
1 'polypeptide(L)'
;MKITSGSFEVAYHGRVFAYEMNPIEIVLSEENDPLSFVFCIEYDQERNDFTTDIRLVKHNEVRITCINFPRGKPIGSSDMIHLGVMNNRKLSLRYEITVNSDASSWALTFTFYAGEGVPTHE
;
A
#
# COMPACT_ATOMS: atom_id res chain seq x y z
N MET A 1 -11.83 -2.98 -19.01
CA MET A 1 -10.45 -2.95 -19.53
C MET A 1 -9.60 -3.84 -18.62
N LYS A 2 -8.61 -4.56 -19.14
CA LYS A 2 -7.73 -5.43 -18.35
C LYS A 2 -6.28 -4.93 -18.47
N ILE A 3 -5.58 -4.81 -17.35
CA ILE A 3 -4.17 -4.41 -17.29
C ILE A 3 -3.39 -5.54 -16.62
N THR A 4 -2.25 -5.89 -17.20
CA THR A 4 -1.36 -6.96 -16.72
C THR A 4 0.08 -6.50 -16.72
N SER A 5 0.85 -6.92 -15.72
CA SER A 5 2.29 -6.69 -15.62
C SER A 5 2.98 -8.02 -15.32
N GLY A 6 3.70 -8.56 -16.32
CA GLY A 6 4.20 -9.93 -16.25
C GLY A 6 3.05 -10.95 -16.09
N SER A 7 3.15 -11.81 -15.08
CA SER A 7 2.13 -12.82 -14.74
C SER A 7 1.02 -12.30 -13.81
N PHE A 8 1.03 -11.01 -13.46
CA PHE A 8 0.09 -10.45 -12.50
C PHE A 8 -0.96 -9.57 -13.19
N GLU A 9 -2.21 -9.74 -12.80
CA GLU A 9 -3.28 -8.82 -13.16
C GLU A 9 -3.31 -7.64 -12.20
N VAL A 10 -3.46 -6.43 -12.73
CA VAL A 10 -3.69 -5.24 -11.92
C VAL A 10 -5.17 -5.20 -11.53
N ALA A 11 -5.45 -5.36 -10.25
CA ALA A 11 -6.80 -5.33 -9.69
C ALA A 11 -7.25 -3.90 -9.40
N TYR A 12 -6.42 -3.14 -8.68
CA TYR A 12 -6.69 -1.74 -8.34
C TYR A 12 -5.40 -0.94 -8.45
N HIS A 13 -5.46 0.26 -9.00
CA HIS A 13 -4.29 1.13 -9.07
C HIS A 13 -4.73 2.59 -9.06
N GLY A 14 -3.82 3.45 -8.63
CA GLY A 14 -4.11 4.87 -8.58
C GLY A 14 -2.94 5.68 -8.07
N ARG A 15 -3.15 7.00 -8.13
CA ARG A 15 -2.29 7.98 -7.49
C ARG A 15 -3.17 8.96 -6.73
N VAL A 16 -2.86 9.14 -5.46
CA VAL A 16 -3.63 9.98 -4.54
C VAL A 16 -2.68 10.97 -3.88
N PHE A 17 -3.13 12.20 -3.72
CA PHE A 17 -2.43 13.23 -2.95
C PHE A 17 -3.12 13.37 -1.60
N ALA A 18 -2.35 13.32 -0.52
CA ALA A 18 -2.84 13.71 0.79
C ALA A 18 -2.89 15.24 0.88
N TYR A 19 -3.95 15.75 1.51
CA TYR A 19 -3.95 17.09 2.06
C TYR A 19 -3.16 17.06 3.35
N GLU A 20 -2.14 17.91 3.48
CA GLU A 20 -1.25 17.88 4.64
C GLU A 20 -0.57 16.51 4.81
N MET A 21 -0.19 16.18 6.04
CA MET A 21 0.36 14.87 6.40
C MET A 21 -0.72 13.88 6.82
N ASN A 22 -1.97 14.10 6.38
CA ASN A 22 -3.08 13.20 6.70
C ASN A 22 -2.87 11.81 6.09
N PRO A 23 -3.37 10.76 6.75
CA PRO A 23 -3.29 9.40 6.22
C PRO A 23 -4.11 9.27 4.94
N ILE A 24 -3.68 8.35 4.07
CA ILE A 24 -4.45 7.93 2.89
C ILE A 24 -5.03 6.55 3.19
N GLU A 25 -6.35 6.43 3.14
CA GLU A 25 -7.05 5.15 3.26
C GLU A 25 -7.49 4.67 1.87
N ILE A 26 -7.20 3.40 1.59
CA ILE A 26 -7.71 2.69 0.42
C ILE A 26 -8.56 1.53 0.91
N VAL A 27 -9.83 1.51 0.49
CA VAL A 27 -10.78 0.44 0.84
C VAL A 27 -11.05 -0.41 -0.39
N LEU A 28 -10.79 -1.71 -0.30
CA LEU A 28 -11.19 -2.68 -1.32
C LEU A 28 -12.57 -3.19 -0.95
N SER A 29 -13.60 -2.65 -1.62
CA SER A 29 -15.02 -2.75 -1.24
C SER A 29 -15.84 -3.75 -2.05
N GLU A 30 -15.23 -4.56 -2.91
CA GLU A 30 -15.94 -5.62 -3.66
C GLU A 30 -16.30 -6.85 -2.82
N GLU A 31 -16.19 -6.75 -1.49
CA GLU A 31 -16.40 -7.84 -0.53
C GLU A 31 -17.58 -7.57 0.41
N ASN A 32 -18.16 -8.63 0.97
CA ASN A 32 -19.09 -8.50 2.11
C ASN A 32 -18.39 -7.97 3.39
N ASP A 33 -17.06 -7.99 3.40
CA ASP A 33 -16.20 -7.49 4.47
C ASP A 33 -15.01 -6.71 3.86
N PRO A 34 -15.07 -5.37 3.82
CA PRO A 34 -14.11 -4.55 3.10
C PRO A 34 -12.74 -4.57 3.78
N LEU A 35 -11.68 -4.69 2.99
CA LEU A 35 -10.30 -4.63 3.47
C LEU A 35 -9.75 -3.20 3.32
N SER A 36 -9.40 -2.57 4.45
CA SER A 36 -8.84 -1.22 4.50
C SER A 36 -7.31 -1.24 4.60
N PHE A 37 -6.66 -0.41 3.80
CA PHE A 37 -5.22 -0.14 3.85
C PHE A 37 -4.99 1.33 4.19
N VAL A 38 -4.44 1.59 5.38
CA VAL A 38 -4.19 2.94 5.88
C VAL A 38 -2.70 3.24 5.80
N PHE A 39 -2.32 4.16 4.91
CA PHE A 39 -0.95 4.61 4.77
C PHE A 39 -0.70 5.86 5.61
N CYS A 40 0.40 5.86 6.36
CA CYS A 40 0.82 6.96 7.23
C CYS A 40 2.28 7.35 6.95
N ILE A 41 2.59 8.63 7.13
CA ILE A 41 3.97 9.12 7.21
C ILE A 41 4.25 9.48 8.67
N GLU A 42 5.31 8.92 9.22
CA GLU A 42 5.75 9.21 10.59
C GLU A 42 7.21 9.65 10.61
N TYR A 43 7.56 10.46 11.60
CA TYR A 43 8.92 10.94 11.79
C TYR A 43 9.39 10.59 13.20
N ASP A 44 10.50 9.87 13.26
CA ASP A 44 11.12 9.39 14.48
C ASP A 44 12.54 9.96 14.59
N GLN A 45 12.74 10.86 15.56
CA GLN A 45 14.02 11.53 15.78
C GLN A 45 15.11 10.61 16.34
N GLU A 46 14.73 9.49 16.94
CA GLU A 46 15.68 8.54 17.52
C GLU A 46 16.28 7.61 16.45
N ARG A 47 15.73 7.62 15.24
CA ARG A 47 16.16 6.79 14.11
C ARG A 47 16.98 7.57 13.09
N ASN A 48 18.00 6.91 12.56
CA ASN A 48 18.88 7.43 11.50
C ASN A 48 18.64 6.77 10.13
N ASP A 49 17.71 5.82 10.05
CA ASP A 49 17.28 5.13 8.84
C ASP A 49 15.84 5.52 8.46
N PHE A 50 15.40 5.06 7.29
CA PHE A 50 14.00 5.09 6.89
C PHE A 50 13.51 3.66 6.70
N THR A 51 12.24 3.40 7.01
CA THR A 51 11.69 2.06 6.89
C THR A 51 10.17 2.09 6.74
N THR A 52 9.60 0.94 6.41
CA THR A 52 8.16 0.72 6.42
C THR A 52 7.81 -0.27 7.52
N ASP A 53 6.84 0.07 8.35
CA ASP A 53 6.21 -0.82 9.32
C ASP A 53 4.82 -1.19 8.82
N ILE A 54 4.52 -2.49 8.74
CA ILE A 54 3.25 -3.02 8.24
C ILE A 54 2.62 -3.87 9.32
N ARG A 55 1.42 -3.50 9.77
CA ARG A 55 0.72 -4.18 10.85
C ARG A 55 -0.75 -4.40 10.52
N LEU A 56 -1.24 -5.59 10.82
CA LEU A 56 -2.68 -5.84 10.93
C LEU A 56 -3.16 -5.24 12.25
N VAL A 57 -3.93 -4.15 12.18
CA VAL A 57 -4.40 -3.41 13.37
C VAL A 57 -5.81 -3.81 13.78
N LYS A 58 -6.60 -4.30 12.84
CA LYS A 58 -7.89 -4.98 13.06
C LYS A 58 -8.02 -6.13 12.07
N HIS A 59 -9.05 -6.96 12.27
CA HIS A 59 -9.40 -8.07 11.39
C HIS A 59 -9.33 -7.75 9.88
N ASN A 60 -9.77 -6.56 9.48
CA ASN A 60 -9.83 -6.12 8.08
C ASN A 60 -9.13 -4.77 7.83
N GLU A 61 -8.16 -4.39 8.68
CA GLU A 61 -7.45 -3.11 8.56
C GLU A 61 -5.94 -3.34 8.67
N VAL A 62 -5.23 -3.01 7.60
CA VAL A 62 -3.76 -3.05 7.54
C VAL A 62 -3.24 -1.62 7.58
N ARG A 63 -2.38 -1.31 8.54
CA ARG A 63 -1.68 -0.04 8.64
C ARG A 63 -0.28 -0.18 8.04
N ILE A 64 0.08 0.75 7.16
CA ILE A 64 1.38 0.84 6.49
C ILE A 64 1.99 2.19 6.86
N THR A 65 2.91 2.18 7.82
CA THR A 65 3.59 3.40 8.29
C THR A 65 4.95 3.52 7.62
N CYS A 66 5.17 4.62 6.91
CA CYS A 66 6.44 4.96 6.29
C CYS A 66 7.18 5.95 7.19
N ILE A 67 8.25 5.48 7.84
CA ILE A 67 8.97 6.18 8.88
C ILE A 67 10.21 6.83 8.28
N ASN A 68 10.39 8.13 8.51
CA ASN A 68 11.56 8.92 8.08
C ASN A 68 11.84 8.90 6.58
N PHE A 69 10.83 8.67 5.74
CA PHE A 69 11.01 8.67 4.28
C PHE A 69 11.58 10.02 3.79
N PRO A 70 12.63 10.01 2.94
CA PRO A 70 13.26 11.24 2.45
C PRO A 70 12.29 12.08 1.62
N ARG A 71 12.41 13.40 1.76
CA ARG A 71 11.58 14.37 1.05
C ARG A 71 12.09 14.63 -0.36
N GLY A 72 11.17 15.01 -1.26
CA GLY A 72 11.44 15.41 -2.63
C GLY A 72 11.86 14.28 -3.56
N LYS A 73 11.91 13.03 -3.08
CA LYS A 73 12.24 11.84 -3.87
C LYS A 73 11.15 10.79 -3.70
N PRO A 74 10.71 10.14 -4.80
CA PRO A 74 9.85 8.98 -4.68
C PRO A 74 10.60 7.81 -4.04
N ILE A 75 9.97 7.17 -3.07
CA ILE A 75 10.46 5.97 -2.38
C ILE A 75 9.34 4.95 -2.39
N GLY A 76 9.60 3.78 -2.95
CA GLY A 76 8.61 2.72 -3.03
C GLY A 76 9.01 1.46 -2.28
N SER A 77 8.07 0.53 -2.23
CA SER A 77 8.33 -0.83 -1.76
C SER A 77 9.40 -1.47 -2.65
N SER A 78 10.52 -1.90 -2.04
CA SER A 78 11.61 -2.60 -2.74
C SER A 78 11.09 -3.84 -3.45
N ASP A 79 10.27 -4.60 -2.74
CA ASP A 79 9.66 -5.84 -3.18
C ASP A 79 8.14 -5.75 -3.19
N MET A 80 7.53 -6.76 -3.80
CA MET A 80 6.09 -6.92 -3.78
C MET A 80 5.63 -7.38 -2.40
N ILE A 81 4.72 -6.63 -1.78
CA ILE A 81 4.19 -6.93 -0.46
C ILE A 81 3.06 -7.93 -0.63
N HIS A 82 3.22 -9.13 -0.09
CA HIS A 82 2.19 -10.16 -0.13
C HIS A 82 1.20 -9.96 1.02
N LEU A 83 -0.05 -9.68 0.67
CA LEU A 83 -1.11 -9.31 1.63
C LEU A 83 -2.03 -10.48 1.98
N GLY A 84 -1.92 -11.61 1.26
CA GLY A 84 -2.72 -12.81 1.49
C GLY A 84 -3.56 -13.16 0.27
N VAL A 85 -4.83 -13.45 0.49
CA VAL A 85 -5.76 -13.97 -0.52
C VAL A 85 -7.06 -13.17 -0.49
N MET A 86 -7.56 -12.78 -1.66
CA MET A 86 -8.85 -12.09 -1.86
C MET A 86 -9.53 -12.69 -3.08
N ASN A 87 -10.82 -13.03 -3.00
CA ASN A 87 -11.56 -13.74 -4.07
C ASN A 87 -10.82 -14.96 -4.64
N ASN A 88 -10.30 -15.81 -3.75
CA ASN A 88 -9.50 -17.00 -4.09
C ASN A 88 -8.26 -16.70 -4.94
N ARG A 89 -7.76 -15.47 -4.96
CA ARG A 89 -6.55 -15.05 -5.69
C ARG A 89 -5.56 -14.43 -4.72
N LYS A 90 -4.27 -14.66 -4.95
CA LYS A 90 -3.22 -14.01 -4.15
C LYS A 90 -3.32 -12.50 -4.33
N LEU A 91 -3.44 -11.75 -3.23
CA LEU A 91 -3.41 -10.29 -3.24
C LEU A 91 -2.00 -9.82 -2.89
N SER A 92 -1.49 -8.89 -3.68
CA SER A 92 -0.18 -8.29 -3.44
C SER A 92 -0.19 -6.81 -3.76
N LEU A 93 0.69 -6.05 -3.14
CA LEU A 93 0.75 -4.59 -3.24
C LEU A 93 2.16 -4.16 -3.64
N ARG A 94 2.24 -3.20 -4.57
CA ARG A 94 3.38 -2.30 -4.68
C ARG A 94 2.91 -0.87 -4.50
N TYR A 95 3.76 -0.06 -3.91
CA TYR A 95 3.48 1.36 -3.78
C TYR A 95 4.75 2.20 -3.89
N GLU A 96 4.55 3.48 -4.14
CA GLU A 96 5.55 4.53 -4.13
C GLU A 96 4.99 5.75 -3.42
N ILE A 97 5.80 6.35 -2.55
CA ILE A 97 5.47 7.54 -1.79
C ILE A 97 6.40 8.66 -2.19
N THR A 98 5.84 9.85 -2.39
CA THR A 98 6.62 11.08 -2.54
C THR A 98 6.17 12.07 -1.48
N VAL A 99 7.02 12.35 -0.49
CA VAL A 99 6.80 13.43 0.48
C VAL A 99 7.36 14.73 -0.10
N ASN A 100 6.59 15.81 -0.11
CA ASN A 100 7.06 17.08 -0.64
C ASN A 100 8.20 17.67 0.22
N SER A 101 9.04 18.50 -0.40
CA SER A 101 10.27 19.05 0.22
C SER A 101 10.03 19.80 1.53
N ASP A 102 8.91 20.52 1.61
CA ASP A 102 8.45 21.26 2.79
C ASP A 102 7.68 20.39 3.80
N ALA A 103 7.43 19.11 3.49
CA ALA A 103 6.57 18.20 4.24
C ALA A 103 5.17 18.76 4.52
N SER A 104 4.65 19.58 3.60
CA SER A 104 3.26 20.07 3.67
C SER A 104 2.26 19.11 3.04
N SER A 105 2.72 18.08 2.33
CA SER A 105 1.87 17.11 1.63
C SER A 105 2.70 15.94 1.14
N TRP A 106 2.01 14.87 0.76
CA TRP A 106 2.62 13.70 0.18
C TRP A 106 1.68 13.04 -0.83
N ALA A 107 2.24 12.24 -1.74
CA ALA A 107 1.50 11.48 -2.72
C ALA A 107 1.80 9.99 -2.57
N LEU A 108 0.77 9.18 -2.77
CA LEU A 108 0.83 7.72 -2.84
C LEU A 108 0.47 7.29 -4.25
N THR A 109 1.38 6.59 -4.92
CA THR A 109 1.08 5.76 -6.09
C THR A 109 0.99 4.33 -5.62
N PHE A 110 -0.07 3.61 -5.98
CA PHE A 110 -0.27 2.23 -5.54
C PHE A 110 -0.75 1.33 -6.66
N THR A 111 -0.47 0.03 -6.52
CA THR A 111 -0.98 -1.01 -7.40
C THR A 111 -1.19 -2.29 -6.59
N PHE A 112 -2.45 -2.71 -6.52
CA PHE A 112 -2.85 -4.03 -6.07
C PHE A 112 -2.86 -5.00 -7.25
N TYR A 113 -2.15 -6.10 -7.06
CA TYR A 113 -2.05 -7.19 -8.02
C TYR A 113 -2.86 -8.38 -7.52
N ALA A 114 -3.63 -8.98 -8.42
CA ALA A 114 -4.27 -10.26 -8.22
C ALA A 114 -3.49 -11.35 -8.97
N GLY A 115 -2.83 -12.23 -8.22
CA GLY A 115 -2.10 -13.37 -8.73
C GLY A 115 -2.99 -14.53 -9.17
N GLU A 116 -2.36 -15.67 -9.41
CA GLU A 116 -3.04 -16.93 -9.70
C GLU A 116 -3.97 -17.37 -8.56
N GLY A 117 -4.98 -18.15 -8.92
CA GLY A 117 -5.93 -18.72 -7.96
C GLY A 117 -5.22 -19.61 -6.93
N VAL A 118 -5.67 -19.56 -5.68
CA VAL A 118 -5.19 -20.50 -4.66
C VAL A 118 -5.96 -21.81 -4.84
N PRO A 119 -5.29 -22.98 -4.86
CA PRO A 119 -6.00 -24.25 -4.91
C PRO A 119 -6.91 -24.37 -3.70
N THR A 120 -8.21 -24.54 -3.93
CA THR A 120 -9.13 -24.98 -2.88
C THR A 120 -8.77 -26.43 -2.56
N HIS A 121 -8.22 -26.67 -1.38
CA HIS A 121 -8.12 -28.03 -0.87
C HIS A 121 -9.55 -28.54 -0.62
N GLU A 122 -10.02 -29.45 -1.48
CA GLU A 122 -11.15 -30.35 -1.20
C GLU A 122 -10.78 -31.37 -0.13
#